data_AF-A0A2S8D5S9-F1
#
_entry.id   AF-A0A2S8D5S9-F1
#
_cell.length_a   1.000
_cell.length_b   1.000
_cell.length_c   1.000
_cell.angle_alpha   90.00
_cell.angle_beta   90.00
_cell.angle_gamma   90.00
#
_symmetry.space_group_name_H-M   'P 1'
#
loop_
_entity.id
_entity.type
_entity.pdbx_description
1 polymer ?
#
loop_
_entity_poly.entity_id
_entity_poly.type
_entity_poly.pdbx_seq_one_letter_code
_entity_poly.pdbx_strand_id
1 'polypeptide(L)' 'MSRKTQRYSTEFKAEAVKTVPENQLSISEGASRLSVPEGTLGR' A
#
# COMPACT_ATOMS: atom_id res chain seq x y z
N MET A 1 17.94 5.00 14.49
CA MET A 1 16.85 4.01 14.35
C MET A 1 16.86 3.46 12.93
N SER A 2 17.11 2.16 12.77
CA SER A 2 17.14 1.52 11.44
C SER A 2 15.71 1.33 10.96
N ARG A 3 15.31 2.00 9.87
CA ARG A 3 14.02 1.77 9.22
C ARG A 3 14.08 0.34 8.67
N LYS A 4 13.45 -0.61 9.38
CA LYS A 4 13.24 -1.96 8.86
C LYS A 4 12.40 -1.81 7.58
N THR A 5 13.03 -1.97 6.42
CA THR A 5 12.33 -1.95 5.14
C THR A 5 11.36 -3.14 5.13
N GLN A 6 10.10 -2.87 5.44
CA GLN A 6 9.06 -3.88 5.49
C GLN A 6 8.90 -4.42 4.06
N ARG A 7 9.29 -5.68 3.86
CA ARG A 7 9.18 -6.35 2.56
C ARG A 7 7.75 -6.86 2.43
N TYR A 8 6.89 -6.08 1.80
CA TYR A 8 5.55 -6.54 1.43
C TYR A 8 5.66 -7.67 0.40
N SER A 9 4.89 -8.74 0.60
CA SER A 9 4.76 -9.81 -0.40
C SER A 9 4.13 -9.26 -1.68
N THR A 10 4.36 -9.95 -2.80
CA THR A 10 3.75 -9.62 -4.09
C THR A 10 2.22 -9.64 -4.03
N GLU A 11 1.67 -10.60 -3.30
CA GLU A 11 0.22 -10.73 -3.07
C GLU A 11 -0.34 -9.54 -2.30
N PHE A 12 0.35 -9.11 -1.24
CA PHE A 12 -0.07 -7.96 -0.45
C PHE A 12 -0.09 -6.68 -1.28
N LYS A 13 0.92 -6.45 -2.12
CA LYS A 13 0.93 -5.30 -3.04
C LYS A 13 -0.23 -5.36 -4.04
N ALA A 14 -0.54 -6.54 -4.56
CA ALA A 14 -1.64 -6.72 -5.51
C ALA A 14 -3.02 -6.52 -4.86
N GLU A 15 -3.23 -7.01 -3.63
CA GLU A 15 -4.44 -6.72 -2.85
C GLU A 15 -4.55 -5.23 -2.54
N ALA A 16 -3.45 -4.59 -2.13
CA ALA A 16 -3.43 -3.18 -1.80
C ALA A 16 -3.87 -2.31 -3.00
N VAL A 17 -3.37 -2.61 -4.21
CA VAL A 17 -3.75 -1.91 -5.44
C VAL A 17 -5.22 -2.14 -5.84
N LYS A 18 -5.82 -3.28 -5.47
CA LYS A 18 -7.25 -3.57 -5.75
C LYS A 18 -8.19 -2.97 -4.70
N THR A 19 -7.85 -3.15 -3.43
CA THR A 19 -8.65 -2.70 -2.28
C THR A 19 -8.79 -1.19 -2.18
N VAL A 20 -7.77 -0.42 -2.59
CA VAL A 20 -7.81 1.04 -2.54
C VAL A 20 -8.91 1.62 -3.46
N PRO A 21 -8.96 1.30 -4.76
CA PRO A 21 -10.05 1.71 -5.62
C PRO A 21 -11.38 1.02 -5.29
N GLU A 22 -11.39 -0.24 -4.84
CA GLU A 22 -12.62 -0.92 -4.39
C GLU A 22 -13.29 -0.20 -3.21
N ASN A 23 -12.50 0.33 -2.29
CA ASN A 23 -13.00 1.05 -1.12
C ASN A 23 -13.20 2.55 -1.38
N GLN A 24 -13.05 3.02 -2.63
CA GLN A 24 -13.02 4.44 -2.99
C GLN A 24 -12.04 5.27 -2.16
N LEU A 25 -10.96 4.63 -1.69
CA LEU A 25 -9.91 5.28 -0.92
C LEU A 25 -8.94 6.00 -1.86
N SER A 26 -8.43 7.14 -1.42
CA SER A 26 -7.30 7.78 -2.08
C SER A 26 -6.03 6.94 -1.91
N ILE A 27 -5.07 7.07 -2.83
CA ILE A 27 -3.76 6.40 -2.78
C ILE A 27 -3.06 6.63 -1.43
N SER A 28 -3.10 7.86 -0.93
CA SER A 28 -2.52 8.26 0.36
C SER A 28 -3.24 7.63 1.55
N GLU A 29 -4.56 7.54 1.50
CA GLU A 29 -5.35 6.93 2.57
C GLU A 29 -5.20 5.41 2.59
N GLY A 30 -5.22 4.79 1.41
CA GLY A 30 -4.89 3.38 1.21
C GLY A 30 -3.50 3.03 1.70
N ALA A 31 -2.52 3.86 1.35
CA ALA A 31 -1.14 3.73 1.79
C ALA A 31 -1.02 3.76 3.31
N SER A 32 -1.65 4.75 3.94
CA SER A 32 -1.61 4.90 5.39
C SER A 32 -2.33 3.74 6.11
N ARG A 33 -3.48 3.31 5.61
CA ARG A 33 -4.30 2.24 6.20
C ARG A 33 -3.63 0.86 6.10
N LEU A 34 -2.95 0.61 4.98
CA LEU A 34 -2.19 -0.62 4.75
C LEU A 34 -0.73 -0.51 5.21
N SER A 35 -0.35 0.65 5.78
CA SER A 35 1.03 0.98 6.14
C SER A 35 2.02 0.67 5.01
N VAL A 36 1.65 0.95 3.75
CA VAL A 36 2.54 0.84 2.58
C VAL A 36 2.98 2.20 2.10
N PRO A 37 4.15 2.30 1.45
CA PRO A 37 4.52 3.50 0.71
C PRO A 37 3.53 3.78 -0.41
N GLU A 38 3.12 5.03 -0.59
CA GLU A 38 2.24 5.48 -1.70
C GLU A 38 2.77 5.05 -3.08
N GLY A 39 4.09 5.06 -3.28
CA GLY A 39 4.71 4.58 -4.53
C GLY A 39 4.58 3.07 -4.79
N THR A 40 4.00 2.31 -3.85
CA THR A 40 3.61 0.90 -4.04
C THR A 40 2.23 0.78 -4.67
N LEU A 41 1.38 1.79 -4.47
CA LEU A 41 -0.02 1.85 -4.90
C LEU A 41 -0.21 2.71 -6.14
N GLY A 42 0.54 3.81 -6.26
CA GLY A 42 0.58 4.66 -7.45
C GLY A 42 1.77 4.29 -8.33
N ARG A 43 1.55 3.42 -9.31
CA ARG A 43 2.47 3.21 -10.44
C ARG A 43 1.75 3.54 -11.74
#